data_AF-A0A4R9VX49-F1
#
_entry.id   AF-A0A4R9VX49-F1
#
_cell.length_a   1.000
_cell.length_b   1.000
_cell.length_c   1.000
_cell.angle_alpha   90.00
_cell.angle_beta   90.00
_cell.angle_gamma   90.00
#
_symmetry.space_group_name_H-M   'P 1'
#
loop_
_entity.id
_entity.type
_entity.pdbx_description
1 polymer ?
#
loop_
_entity_poly.entity_id
_entity_poly.type
_entity_poly.pdbx_seq_one_letter_code
_entity_poly.pdbx_strand_id
1 'polypeptide(L)'
;MDPEHHDMTLAIVSHLPHIIAYNIVGTADDLETVTKSKVIKYSASGFRDFTRLAASDPTMWRDVCLHNKDAILEMLARFSEDLASLQRAIRWGDGDKLFDLFTRTRAIRRSIIEAGQDVEVSDFGRQAVGHPKVLQQQ
;
A
#
# COMPACT_ATOMS: atom_id res chain seq x y z
N MET A 1 8.06 -14.68 -20.22
CA MET A 1 8.74 -13.38 -20.17
C MET A 1 10.21 -13.63 -19.84
N ASP A 2 11.10 -12.73 -20.23
CA ASP A 2 12.52 -12.83 -19.87
C ASP A 2 12.73 -12.56 -18.36
N PRO A 3 13.74 -13.16 -17.68
CA PRO A 3 13.97 -12.96 -16.25
C PRO A 3 14.15 -11.50 -15.81
N GLU A 4 14.86 -10.67 -16.59
CA GLU A 4 15.04 -9.26 -16.22
C GLU A 4 13.70 -8.51 -16.29
N HIS A 5 12.89 -8.82 -17.31
CA HIS A 5 11.56 -8.24 -17.45
C HIS A 5 10.60 -8.72 -16.35
N HIS A 6 10.72 -9.97 -15.92
CA HIS A 6 9.98 -10.53 -14.79
C HIS A 6 10.27 -9.77 -13.50
N ASP A 7 11.55 -9.61 -13.19
CA ASP A 7 12.01 -9.02 -11.94
C ASP A 7 11.67 -7.54 -11.86
N MET A 8 11.77 -6.82 -12.97
CA MET A 8 11.32 -5.42 -13.07
C MET A 8 9.81 -5.29 -12.88
N THR A 9 9.04 -6.19 -13.47
CA THR A 9 7.58 -6.19 -13.32
C THR A 9 7.19 -6.44 -11.87
N LEU A 10 7.78 -7.45 -11.22
CA LEU A 10 7.51 -7.73 -9.81
C LEU A 10 7.99 -6.61 -8.88
N ALA A 11 9.09 -5.92 -9.22
CA ALA A 11 9.59 -4.80 -8.44
C ALA A 11 8.50 -3.72 -8.27
N ILE A 12 7.77 -3.38 -9.35
CA ILE A 12 6.73 -2.35 -9.29
C ILE A 12 5.38 -2.86 -8.78
N VAL A 13 4.93 -4.06 -9.19
CA VAL A 13 3.57 -4.53 -8.85
C VAL A 13 3.48 -5.27 -7.51
N SER A 14 4.61 -5.70 -6.94
CA SER A 14 4.64 -6.52 -5.72
C SER A 14 5.64 -6.02 -4.67
N HIS A 15 6.92 -5.87 -5.03
CA HIS A 15 7.97 -5.63 -4.04
C HIS A 15 7.92 -4.23 -3.46
N LEU A 16 7.86 -3.20 -4.32
CA LEU A 16 7.76 -1.81 -3.89
C LEU A 16 6.52 -1.57 -2.99
N PRO A 17 5.30 -2.04 -3.32
CA PRO A 17 4.16 -1.95 -2.41
C PRO A 17 4.42 -2.48 -0.99
N HIS A 18 5.09 -3.62 -0.84
CA HIS A 18 5.42 -4.17 0.48
C HIS A 18 6.47 -3.33 1.20
N ILE A 19 7.51 -2.86 0.51
CA ILE A 19 8.55 -2.02 1.09
C ILE A 19 7.95 -0.70 1.60
N ILE A 20 7.08 -0.06 0.82
CA ILE A 20 6.38 1.17 1.24
C ILE A 20 5.47 0.89 2.43
N ALA A 21 4.80 -0.27 2.48
CA ALA A 21 3.99 -0.67 3.62
C ALA A 21 4.82 -0.82 4.91
N TYR A 22 5.94 -1.54 4.87
CA TYR A 22 6.86 -1.65 6.01
C TYR A 22 7.34 -0.28 6.48
N ASN A 23 7.72 0.60 5.54
CA ASN A 23 8.23 1.93 5.87
C ASN A 23 7.18 2.85 6.52
N ILE A 24 5.94 2.86 6.01
CA ILE A 24 4.84 3.65 6.59
C ILE A 24 4.49 3.16 8.00
N VAL A 25 4.44 1.84 8.20
CA VAL A 25 4.15 1.25 9.52
C VAL A 25 5.27 1.57 10.52
N GLY A 26 6.54 1.40 10.12
CA GLY A 26 7.69 1.77 10.95
C GLY A 26 7.71 3.25 11.33
N THR A 27 7.45 4.15 10.36
CA THR A 27 7.34 5.60 10.63
C THR A 27 6.26 5.90 11.68
N ALA A 28 5.14 5.18 11.64
CA ALA A 28 4.06 5.39 12.59
C ALA A 28 4.43 4.87 14.00
N ASP A 29 5.13 3.74 14.11
CA ASP A 29 5.64 3.18 15.37
C ASP A 29 6.63 4.13 16.07
N ASP A 30 7.56 4.71 15.29
CA ASP A 30 8.49 5.73 15.77
C ASP A 30 7.75 6.97 16.32
N LEU A 31 6.70 7.42 15.62
CA LEU A 31 5.90 8.56 16.04
C LEU A 31 5.02 8.27 17.27
N GLU A 32 4.48 7.07 17.43
CA GLU A 32 3.74 6.66 18.63
C GLU A 32 4.65 6.74 19.86
N THR A 33 5.89 6.26 19.72
CA THR A 33 6.91 6.31 20.77
C THR A 33 7.24 7.74 21.20
N VAL A 34 7.32 8.69 20.26
CA VAL A 34 7.66 10.10 20.54
C VAL A 34 6.46 10.92 21.02
N THR A 35 5.28 10.75 20.40
CA THR A 35 4.11 11.63 20.62
C THR A 35 3.12 11.09 21.65
N LYS A 36 3.26 9.82 22.10
CA LYS A 36 2.28 9.07 22.92
C LYS A 36 0.86 9.06 22.31
N SER A 37 0.74 9.37 21.03
CA SER A 37 -0.50 9.34 20.28
C SER A 37 -0.81 7.90 19.87
N LYS A 38 -2.07 7.50 20.00
CA LYS A 38 -2.50 6.11 19.78
C LYS A 38 -2.71 5.84 18.30
N VAL A 39 -1.63 5.61 17.55
CA VAL A 39 -1.67 5.26 16.12
C VAL A 39 -2.65 4.12 15.87
N ILE A 40 -2.64 3.10 16.74
CA ILE A 40 -3.58 1.97 16.68
C ILE A 40 -5.04 2.42 16.79
N LYS A 41 -5.37 3.34 17.71
CA LYS A 41 -6.77 3.77 17.94
C LYS A 41 -7.31 4.67 16.83
N TYR A 42 -6.44 5.38 16.13
CA TYR A 42 -6.81 6.25 15.01
C TYR A 42 -6.46 5.66 13.65
N SER A 43 -6.17 4.36 13.59
CA SER A 43 -5.93 3.65 12.34
C SER A 43 -7.18 3.70 11.45
N ALA A 44 -7.21 4.68 10.54
CA ALA A 44 -8.17 4.75 9.45
C ALA A 44 -7.93 3.59 8.47
N SER A 45 -8.94 3.28 7.67
CA SER A 45 -8.94 2.13 6.75
C SER A 45 -7.68 2.05 5.86
N GLY A 46 -7.20 3.18 5.34
CA GLY A 46 -5.99 3.20 4.49
C GLY A 46 -4.71 2.76 5.21
N PHE A 47 -4.54 3.08 6.50
CA PHE A 47 -3.39 2.59 7.26
C PHE A 47 -3.49 1.08 7.51
N ARG A 48 -4.70 0.56 7.75
CA ARG A 48 -4.93 -0.89 7.95
C ARG A 48 -4.52 -1.71 6.73
N ASP A 49 -4.75 -1.22 5.52
CA ASP A 49 -4.32 -1.89 4.29
C ASP A 49 -2.79 -2.02 4.21
N PHE A 50 -2.04 -1.01 4.63
CA PHE A 50 -0.58 -1.09 4.74
C PHE A 50 -0.15 -2.06 5.85
N THR A 51 -0.81 -2.06 7.03
CA THR A 51 -0.47 -3.01 8.10
C THR A 51 -0.67 -4.47 7.67
N ARG A 52 -1.65 -4.75 6.79
CA ARG A 52 -1.87 -6.08 6.24
C ARG A 52 -0.68 -6.56 5.40
N LEU A 53 -0.10 -5.69 4.58
CA LEU A 53 1.09 -6.04 3.79
C LEU A 53 2.33 -6.18 4.69
N ALA A 54 2.50 -5.27 5.65
CA ALA A 54 3.63 -5.28 6.59
C ALA A 54 3.60 -6.45 7.59
N ALA A 55 2.47 -7.14 7.73
CA ALA A 55 2.35 -8.36 8.54
C ALA A 55 2.89 -9.62 7.85
N SER A 56 3.44 -9.50 6.63
CA SER A 56 4.04 -10.63 5.89
C SER A 56 5.32 -11.14 6.55
N ASP A 57 5.72 -12.38 6.21
CA ASP A 57 6.91 -13.02 6.79
C ASP A 57 8.19 -12.21 6.54
N PRO A 58 8.93 -11.81 7.58
CA PRO A 58 10.10 -10.96 7.43
C PRO A 58 11.30 -11.69 6.80
N THR A 59 11.39 -13.01 6.93
CA THR A 59 12.48 -13.80 6.33
C THR A 59 12.34 -13.81 4.80
N MET A 60 11.13 -14.08 4.32
CA MET A 60 10.77 -14.05 2.91
C MET A 60 11.02 -12.67 2.31
N TRP A 61 10.52 -11.60 2.93
CA TRP A 61 10.65 -10.26 2.37
C TRP A 61 12.08 -9.71 2.42
N ARG A 62 12.88 -10.09 3.43
CA ARG A 62 14.33 -9.87 3.41
C ARG A 62 14.95 -10.52 2.17
N ASP A 63 14.66 -11.80 1.93
CA ASP A 63 15.26 -12.54 0.83
C ASP A 63 14.82 -11.99 -0.52
N VAL A 64 13.56 -11.59 -0.69
CA VAL A 64 13.08 -10.87 -1.89
C VAL A 64 13.89 -9.59 -2.14
N CYS A 65 14.11 -8.78 -1.10
CA CYS A 65 14.88 -7.55 -1.23
C CYS A 65 16.35 -7.80 -1.60
N LEU A 66 16.95 -8.87 -1.09
CA LEU A 66 18.34 -9.21 -1.37
C LEU A 66 18.53 -9.79 -2.78
N HIS A 67 17.57 -10.58 -3.27
CA HIS A 67 17.68 -11.24 -4.58
C HIS A 67 17.22 -10.36 -5.76
N ASN A 68 16.32 -9.40 -5.56
CA ASN A 68 15.87 -8.48 -6.61
C ASN A 68 16.26 -7.01 -6.32
N LYS A 69 17.45 -6.83 -5.73
CA LYS A 69 17.92 -5.53 -5.22
C LYS A 69 17.91 -4.43 -6.28
N ASP A 70 18.47 -4.69 -7.46
CA ASP A 70 18.71 -3.64 -8.44
C ASP A 70 17.41 -3.09 -9.04
N ALA A 71 16.47 -3.95 -9.40
CA ALA A 71 15.15 -3.51 -9.87
C ALA A 71 14.35 -2.79 -8.76
N ILE A 72 14.47 -3.26 -7.51
CA ILE A 72 13.86 -2.59 -6.35
C ILE A 72 14.43 -1.19 -6.16
N LEU A 73 15.75 -1.02 -6.23
CA LEU A 73 16.41 0.28 -6.09
C LEU A 73 16.01 1.24 -7.22
N GLU A 74 15.90 0.74 -8.46
CA GLU A 74 15.42 1.55 -9.57
C GLU A 74 13.99 2.06 -9.31
N MET A 75 13.09 1.18 -8.85
CA MET A 75 11.71 1.55 -8.56
C MET A 75 11.59 2.49 -7.35
N LEU A 76 12.42 2.30 -6.32
CA LEU A 76 12.49 3.20 -5.17
C LEU A 76 12.97 4.60 -5.57
N ALA A 77 13.94 4.72 -6.47
CA ALA A 77 14.41 6.01 -6.96
C ALA A 77 13.29 6.78 -7.67
N ARG A 78 12.61 6.12 -8.62
CA ARG A 78 11.45 6.70 -9.33
C ARG A 78 10.33 7.11 -8.38
N PHE A 79 9.97 6.23 -7.45
CA PHE A 79 8.96 6.53 -6.43
C PHE A 79 9.34 7.73 -5.57
N SER A 80 10.61 7.85 -5.17
CA SER A 80 11.09 8.96 -4.36
C SER A 80 11.02 10.30 -5.10
N GLU A 81 11.33 10.32 -6.39
CA GLU A 81 11.19 11.51 -7.24
C GLU A 81 9.73 11.95 -7.39
N ASP A 82 8.83 10.98 -7.61
CA ASP A 82 7.39 11.22 -7.67
C ASP A 82 6.84 11.75 -6.34
N LEU A 83 7.26 11.16 -5.22
CA LEU A 83 6.86 11.59 -3.89
C LEU A 83 7.38 12.99 -3.57
N ALA A 84 8.63 13.32 -3.94
CA ALA A 84 9.17 14.66 -3.79
C ALA A 84 8.37 15.69 -4.61
N SER A 85 7.92 15.30 -5.80
CA SER A 85 7.07 16.13 -6.67
C SER A 85 5.67 16.36 -6.08
N LEU A 86 5.07 15.31 -5.49
CA LEU A 86 3.81 15.40 -4.76
C LEU A 86 3.95 16.30 -3.51
N GLN A 87 5.02 16.14 -2.74
CA GLN A 87 5.31 16.97 -1.58
C GLN A 87 5.41 18.46 -1.96
N ARG A 88 6.05 18.79 -3.09
CA ARG A 88 6.11 20.17 -3.59
C ARG A 88 4.74 20.72 -3.94
N ALA A 89 3.90 19.93 -4.61
CA ALA A 89 2.52 20.34 -4.95
C ALA A 89 1.72 20.68 -3.68
N ILE A 90 1.79 19.83 -2.66
CA ILE A 90 1.16 20.08 -1.35
C ILE A 90 1.71 21.36 -0.71
N ARG A 91 3.04 21.51 -0.66
CA ARG A 91 3.71 22.66 -0.03
C ARG A 91 3.29 23.99 -0.64
N TRP A 92 3.04 24.02 -1.94
CA TRP A 92 2.66 25.24 -2.67
C TRP A 92 1.15 25.40 -2.88
N GLY A 93 0.34 24.46 -2.38
CA GLY A 93 -1.11 24.50 -2.56
C GLY A 93 -1.55 24.34 -4.02
N ASP A 94 -0.77 23.62 -4.84
CA ASP A 94 -1.04 23.38 -6.25
C ASP A 94 -2.16 22.34 -6.42
N GLY A 95 -3.40 22.81 -6.24
CA GLY A 95 -4.61 21.98 -6.22
C GLY A 95 -4.86 21.23 -7.52
N ASP A 96 -4.60 21.87 -8.66
CA ASP A 96 -4.82 21.27 -9.98
C ASP A 96 -3.87 20.08 -10.19
N LYS A 97 -2.59 20.23 -9.85
CA LYS A 97 -1.62 19.13 -9.93
C LYS A 97 -1.99 17.94 -9.05
N LEU A 98 -2.53 18.20 -7.86
CA LEU A 98 -3.03 17.15 -6.97
C LEU A 98 -4.24 16.45 -7.59
N PHE A 99 -5.22 17.22 -8.09
CA PHE A 99 -6.43 16.70 -8.71
C PHE A 99 -6.12 15.84 -9.93
N ASP A 100 -5.22 16.28 -10.80
CA ASP A 100 -4.81 15.55 -12.00
C ASP A 100 -4.15 14.21 -11.64
N LEU A 101 -3.24 14.22 -10.65
CA LEU A 101 -2.59 13.01 -10.19
C LEU A 101 -3.62 12.00 -9.65
N PHE A 102 -4.54 12.43 -8.78
CA PHE A 102 -5.55 11.56 -8.19
C PHE A 102 -6.55 11.04 -9.22
N THR A 103 -6.91 11.87 -10.21
CA THR A 103 -7.80 11.47 -11.29
C THR A 103 -7.15 10.39 -12.15
N ARG A 104 -5.88 10.57 -12.53
CA ARG A 104 -5.12 9.60 -13.31
C ARG A 104 -4.96 8.26 -12.60
N THR A 105 -4.64 8.25 -11.29
CA THR A 105 -4.48 7.00 -10.54
C THR A 105 -5.80 6.27 -10.30
N ARG A 106 -6.92 7.00 -10.18
CA ARG A 106 -8.26 6.40 -10.11
C ARG A 106 -8.62 5.61 -11.38
N ALA A 107 -8.16 6.06 -12.56
CA ALA A 107 -8.40 5.33 -13.81
C ALA A 107 -7.73 3.95 -13.80
N ILE A 108 -6.49 3.85 -13.31
CA ILE A 108 -5.76 2.57 -13.19
C ILE A 108 -6.55 1.58 -12.33
N ARG A 109 -7.05 2.04 -11.17
CA ARG A 109 -7.89 1.19 -10.30
C ARG A 109 -9.11 0.66 -11.02
N ARG A 110 -9.77 1.48 -11.82
CA ARG A 110 -10.95 1.06 -12.60
C ARG A 110 -10.58 -0.02 -13.61
N SER A 111 -9.48 0.14 -14.33
CA SER A 111 -9.00 -0.86 -15.28
C SER A 111 -8.68 -2.21 -14.62
N ILE A 112 -8.19 -2.22 -13.36
CA ILE A 112 -7.99 -3.46 -12.59
C ILE A 112 -9.33 -4.16 -12.31
N ILE A 113 -10.37 -3.40 -11.95
CA ILE A 113 -11.72 -3.94 -11.72
C ILE A 113 -12.34 -4.46 -13.03
N GLU A 114 -12.22 -3.70 -14.11
CA GLU A 114 -12.69 -4.09 -15.44
C GLU A 114 -11.99 -5.36 -15.95
N ALA A 115 -10.72 -5.56 -15.58
CA ALA A 115 -9.96 -6.78 -15.86
C ALA A 115 -10.31 -7.96 -14.93
N GLY A 116 -11.28 -7.79 -14.02
CA GLY A 116 -11.73 -8.83 -13.09
C GLY A 116 -10.73 -9.20 -12.00
N GLN A 117 -9.71 -8.36 -11.78
CA GLN A 117 -8.67 -8.60 -10.77
C GLN A 117 -9.04 -8.07 -9.38
N ASP A 118 -10.14 -7.32 -9.26
CA ASP A 118 -10.73 -6.90 -7.99
C ASP A 118 -12.21 -6.51 -8.18
N VAL A 119 -12.90 -6.22 -7.07
CA VAL A 119 -14.27 -5.73 -7.04
C VAL A 119 -14.34 -4.21 -6.80
N GLU A 120 -15.44 -3.60 -7.26
CA GLU A 120 -15.68 -2.15 -7.10
C GLU A 120 -16.02 -1.74 -5.65
N VAL A 121 -16.38 -2.72 -4.80
CA VAL A 121 -16.75 -2.47 -3.41
C VAL A 121 -15.53 -1.97 -2.63
N SER A 122 -15.63 -0.76 -2.09
CA SER A 122 -14.63 -0.23 -1.16
C SER A 122 -14.76 -0.96 0.17
N ASP A 123 -13.78 -1.79 0.50
CA ASP A 123 -13.91 -2.69 1.63
C ASP A 123 -13.09 -2.25 2.86
N PHE A 124 -13.65 -1.25 3.55
CA PHE A 124 -13.06 -0.56 4.70
C PHE A 124 -13.18 -1.33 6.03
N GLY A 125 -13.04 -2.65 6.00
CA GLY A 125 -13.20 -3.53 7.18
C GLY A 125 -13.90 -4.86 6.94
N ARG A 126 -14.22 -5.20 5.69
CA ARG A 126 -14.46 -6.54 5.14
C ARG A 126 -15.46 -7.41 5.89
N GLN A 127 -16.74 -6.99 5.82
CA GLN A 127 -17.98 -7.68 6.21
C GLN A 127 -17.94 -8.47 7.53
N ALA A 128 -18.72 -8.01 8.52
CA ALA A 128 -18.91 -8.66 9.82
C ALA A 128 -18.94 -10.20 9.71
N VAL A 129 -18.06 -10.85 10.47
CA VAL A 129 -18.04 -12.30 10.72
C VAL A 129 -19.48 -12.80 10.89
N GLY A 130 -19.99 -13.54 9.90
CA GLY A 130 -21.30 -14.17 10.01
C GLY A 130 -21.32 -15.06 11.25
N HIS A 131 -22.03 -14.64 12.29
CA HIS A 131 -22.30 -15.52 13.42
C HIS A 131 -23.13 -16.71 12.91
N PRO A 132 -22.74 -17.97 13.21
CA PRO A 132 -23.60 -19.10 12.92
C PRO A 132 -24.94 -18.91 13.65
N LYS A 133 -26.03 -19.20 12.93
CA LYS A 133 -27.41 -19.10 13.41
C LYS A 133 -27.54 -19.76 14.79
N VAL A 134 -27.97 -18.99 15.78
CA VAL A 134 -28.54 -19.57 17.00
C VAL A 134 -29.92 -20.13 16.62
N LEU A 135 -29.97 -21.45 16.47
CA LEU A 135 -31.15 -22.33 16.42
C LEU A 135 -30.70 -23.53 17.30
N GLN A 136 -31.31 -23.91 18.42
CA GLN A 136 -32.69 -23.84 18.88
C GLN A 136 -32.71 -23.78 20.42
N GLN A 137 -33.64 -23.01 20.98
CA GLN A 137 -34.34 -23.44 22.19
C GLN A 137 -35.80 -23.65 21.79
N GLN A 138 -36.20 -24.91 21.74
CA GLN A 138 -37.52 -25.44 22.12
C GLN A 138 -37.36 -26.95 22.29
#